data_AF-T1F0Q7-F1
#
_entry.id   AF-T1F0Q7-F1
#
_cell.length_a   1.000
_cell.length_b   1.000
_cell.length_c   1.000
_cell.angle_alpha   90.00
_cell.angle_beta   90.00
_cell.angle_gamma   90.00
#
_symmetry.space_group_name_H-M   'P 1'
#
loop_
_entity.id
_entity.type
_entity.pdbx_description
1 polymer ?
#
loop_
_entity_poly.entity_id
_entity_poly.type
_entity_poly.pdbx_seq_one_letter_code
_entity_poly.pdbx_strand_id
1 'polypeptide(L)'
;MDKMLNLSEKDSASVTALQQTKNKCWNISFQTGLVRKSIRINLDSNGELSMENLKRAACVFIDENFPEHGFCNLTDKILLFKHDLSDINILKMINNVSDLVEKALIEVVLSG
;
A
#
# COMPACT_ATOMS: atom_id res chain seq x y z
N MET A 1 58.83 2.74 3.87
CA MET A 1 57.99 3.75 3.20
C MET A 1 57.35 3.09 1.99
N ASP A 2 56.03 3.13 1.99
CA ASP A 2 55.10 2.91 0.89
C ASP A 2 54.81 1.52 0.32
N LYS A 3 53.48 1.32 0.22
CA LYS A 3 52.69 0.34 -0.55
C LYS A 3 52.57 -1.10 -0.02
N MET A 4 51.66 -1.27 0.94
CA MET A 4 50.61 -2.30 0.86
C MET A 4 49.32 -1.67 1.38
N LEU A 5 48.65 -0.89 0.52
CA LEU A 5 47.31 -0.38 0.78
C LEU A 5 46.30 -1.53 0.61
N ASN A 6 45.45 -1.63 1.63
CA ASN A 6 44.43 -2.62 1.85
C ASN A 6 43.45 -2.70 0.67
N LEU A 7 43.33 -3.87 0.04
CA LEU A 7 42.41 -4.15 -1.07
C LEU A 7 40.99 -4.52 -0.60
N SER A 8 40.62 -4.27 0.66
CA SER A 8 39.30 -4.66 1.20
C SER A 8 38.29 -3.53 1.43
N GLU A 9 38.63 -2.27 1.13
CA GLU A 9 37.72 -1.13 1.40
C GLU A 9 36.90 -0.66 0.19
N LYS A 10 37.10 -1.24 -1.01
CA LYS A 10 36.34 -0.85 -2.22
C LYS A 10 35.06 -1.63 -2.46
N ASP A 11 34.81 -2.72 -1.73
CA ASP A 11 33.62 -3.56 -1.92
C ASP A 11 32.47 -3.22 -0.95
N SER A 12 32.71 -2.43 0.11
CA SER A 12 31.64 -2.07 1.05
C SER A 12 30.70 -0.98 0.50
N ALA A 13 31.20 -0.11 -0.37
CA ALA A 13 30.40 0.95 -1.00
C ALA A 13 29.44 0.40 -2.07
N SER A 14 29.85 -0.63 -2.81
CA SER A 14 29.06 -1.29 -3.86
C SER A 14 28.04 -2.29 -3.32
N VAL A 15 28.33 -2.98 -2.20
CA VAL A 15 27.36 -3.86 -1.53
C VAL A 15 26.28 -3.05 -0.79
N THR A 16 26.62 -1.89 -0.22
CA THR A 16 25.63 -1.00 0.43
C THR A 16 24.71 -0.31 -0.60
N ALA A 17 25.19 -0.05 -1.81
CA ALA A 17 24.41 0.56 -2.89
C ALA A 17 23.33 -0.39 -3.48
N LEU A 18 23.37 -1.69 -3.18
CA LEU A 18 22.40 -2.68 -3.68
C LEU A 18 21.34 -3.09 -2.64
N GLN A 19 21.38 -2.57 -1.41
CA GLN A 19 20.39 -2.88 -0.35
C GLN A 19 19.47 -1.71 0.01
N GLN A 20 19.51 -0.64 -0.78
CA GLN A 20 18.71 0.57 -0.56
C GLN A 20 17.92 1.01 -1.79
N THR A 21 17.36 0.07 -2.54
CA THR A 21 16.02 0.29 -3.07
C THR A 21 15.05 0.16 -1.91
N LYS A 22 14.94 1.21 -1.06
CA LYS A 22 13.76 1.33 -0.20
C LYS A 22 12.56 1.33 -1.15
N ASN A 23 11.90 0.19 -1.30
CA ASN A 23 10.62 0.13 -1.99
C ASN A 23 9.73 1.16 -1.29
N LYS A 24 9.53 2.30 -1.96
CA LYS A 24 8.75 3.40 -1.42
C LYS A 24 7.36 2.81 -1.17
N CYS A 25 6.83 2.99 0.04
CA CYS A 25 5.54 2.43 0.42
C CYS A 25 4.74 3.47 1.18
N TRP A 26 3.42 3.42 1.02
CA TRP A 26 2.50 4.15 1.87
C TRP A 26 1.93 3.22 2.92
N ASN A 27 1.70 3.75 4.12
CA ASN A 27 0.86 3.09 5.11
C ASN A 27 -0.58 3.59 4.94
N ILE A 28 -1.53 2.70 4.70
CA ILE A 28 -2.96 3.03 4.50
C ILE A 28 -3.79 2.25 5.50
N SER A 29 -4.77 2.90 6.13
CA SER A 29 -5.72 2.22 7.00
C SER A 29 -6.94 1.78 6.20
N PHE A 30 -7.18 0.48 6.11
CA PHE A 30 -8.42 -0.07 5.58
C PHE A 30 -9.38 -0.39 6.72
N GLN A 31 -10.67 -0.14 6.48
CA GLN A 31 -11.75 -0.52 7.37
C GLN A 31 -12.86 -1.22 6.60
N THR A 32 -13.46 -2.25 7.21
CA THR A 32 -14.73 -2.81 6.74
C THR A 32 -15.55 -3.27 7.95
N GLY A 33 -16.79 -2.80 8.05
CA GLY A 33 -17.60 -3.00 9.23
C GLY A 33 -16.88 -2.54 10.50
N LEU A 34 -16.59 -3.47 11.42
CA LEU A 34 -15.90 -3.21 12.69
C LEU A 34 -14.40 -3.51 12.65
N VAL A 35 -13.86 -3.99 11.52
CA VAL A 35 -12.46 -4.37 11.38
C VAL A 35 -11.68 -3.23 10.74
N ARG A 36 -10.57 -2.82 11.36
CA ARG A 36 -9.64 -1.83 10.82
C ARG A 36 -8.20 -2.33 10.91
N LYS A 37 -7.44 -2.26 9.81
CA LYS A 37 -6.01 -2.60 9.78
C LYS A 37 -5.22 -1.59 8.96
N SER A 38 -3.99 -1.31 9.40
CA SER A 38 -3.03 -0.50 8.64
C SER A 38 -2.12 -1.40 7.81
N ILE A 39 -2.10 -1.19 6.51
CA ILE A 39 -1.40 -2.01 5.53
C ILE A 39 -0.39 -1.16 4.78
N ARG A 40 0.82 -1.70 4.61
CA ARG A 40 1.85 -1.09 3.76
C ARG A 40 1.62 -1.47 2.31
N ILE A 41 1.51 -0.48 1.44
CA ILE A 41 1.28 -0.64 0.01
C ILE A 41 2.51 -0.12 -0.72
N ASN A 42 3.13 -0.99 -1.51
CA ASN A 42 4.25 -0.58 -2.37
C ASN A 42 3.77 0.42 -3.41
N LEU A 43 4.56 1.46 -3.61
CA LEU A 43 4.38 2.41 -4.69
C LEU A 43 4.99 1.86 -5.97
N ASP A 44 4.60 2.42 -7.10
CA ASP A 44 5.17 2.09 -8.40
C ASP A 44 6.62 2.58 -8.56
N SER A 45 7.19 2.38 -9.75
CA SER A 45 8.56 2.82 -10.07
C SER A 45 8.77 4.33 -9.99
N ASN A 46 7.70 5.12 -10.12
CA ASN A 46 7.73 6.58 -9.98
C ASN A 46 7.55 7.01 -8.51
N GLY A 47 7.28 6.05 -7.64
CA GLY A 47 7.02 6.29 -6.23
C GLY A 47 5.63 6.88 -5.99
N GLU A 48 4.66 6.53 -6.82
CA GLU A 48 3.26 6.92 -6.71
C GLU A 48 2.38 5.71 -6.34
N LEU A 49 1.28 5.95 -5.63
CA LEU A 49 0.30 4.92 -5.34
C LEU A 49 -0.52 4.66 -6.60
N SER A 50 -0.68 3.40 -7.01
CA SER A 50 -1.58 3.03 -8.12
C SER A 50 -2.91 2.47 -7.63
N MET A 51 -3.99 2.66 -8.41
CA MET A 51 -5.30 2.06 -8.09
C MET A 51 -5.22 0.53 -8.04
N GLU A 52 -4.40 -0.10 -8.87
CA GLU A 52 -4.16 -1.54 -8.87
C GLU A 52 -3.58 -2.01 -7.54
N ASN A 53 -2.50 -1.36 -7.08
CA ASN A 53 -1.86 -1.72 -5.80
C ASN A 53 -2.80 -1.50 -4.62
N LEU A 54 -3.61 -0.44 -4.67
CA LEU A 54 -4.61 -0.14 -3.66
C LEU A 54 -5.72 -1.19 -3.59
N LYS A 55 -6.32 -1.54 -4.74
CA LYS A 55 -7.37 -2.57 -4.82
C LYS A 55 -6.84 -3.94 -4.42
N ARG A 56 -5.64 -4.31 -4.86
CA ARG A 56 -5.00 -5.57 -4.49
C ARG A 56 -4.77 -5.66 -2.98
N ALA A 57 -4.29 -4.59 -2.35
CA ALA A 57 -4.13 -4.55 -0.89
C ALA A 57 -5.48 -4.66 -0.15
N ALA A 58 -6.54 -4.03 -0.67
CA ALA A 58 -7.88 -4.19 -0.14
C ALA A 58 -8.43 -5.63 -0.29
N CYS A 59 -8.14 -6.32 -1.41
CA CYS A 59 -8.50 -7.73 -1.59
C CYS A 59 -7.82 -8.61 -0.53
N VAL A 60 -6.51 -8.44 -0.33
CA VAL A 60 -5.75 -9.17 0.70
C VAL A 60 -6.31 -8.89 2.09
N PHE A 61 -6.63 -7.62 2.39
CA PHE A 61 -7.28 -7.25 3.64
C PHE A 61 -8.61 -7.99 3.86
N ILE A 62 -9.46 -8.08 2.84
CA ILE A 62 -10.73 -8.81 2.95
C ILE A 62 -10.49 -10.31 3.14
N ASP A 63 -9.66 -10.93 2.29
CA ASP A 63 -9.40 -12.37 2.37
C ASP A 63 -8.81 -12.79 3.72
N GLU A 64 -7.90 -12.00 4.30
CA GLU A 64 -7.33 -12.29 5.61
C GLU A 64 -8.34 -12.21 6.77
N ASN A 65 -9.39 -11.40 6.63
CA ASN A 65 -10.39 -11.22 7.68
C ASN A 65 -11.66 -12.05 7.44
N PHE A 66 -11.92 -12.47 6.19
CA PHE A 66 -13.13 -13.18 5.77
C PHE A 66 -12.83 -14.33 4.78
N PRO A 67 -11.95 -15.29 5.14
CA PRO A 67 -11.45 -16.32 4.21
C PRO A 67 -12.51 -17.32 3.71
N GLU A 68 -13.58 -17.53 4.49
CA GLU A 68 -14.63 -18.54 4.24
C GLU A 68 -15.50 -18.26 3.01
N HIS A 69 -15.41 -17.07 2.42
CA HIS A 69 -16.37 -16.63 1.42
C HIS A 69 -15.97 -16.90 -0.04
N GLY A 70 -14.85 -17.58 -0.31
CA GLY A 70 -14.53 -18.13 -1.64
C GLY A 70 -14.37 -17.09 -2.76
N PHE A 71 -13.80 -15.93 -2.46
CA PHE A 71 -13.93 -14.75 -3.31
C PHE A 71 -12.77 -14.52 -4.30
N CYS A 72 -12.43 -15.51 -5.13
CA CYS A 72 -11.33 -15.38 -6.11
C CYS A 72 -11.50 -14.24 -7.15
N ASN A 73 -12.64 -13.53 -7.17
CA ASN A 73 -12.94 -12.41 -8.07
C ASN A 73 -13.25 -11.06 -7.34
N LEU A 74 -12.69 -10.82 -6.15
CA LEU A 74 -12.97 -9.62 -5.33
C LEU A 74 -12.70 -8.28 -6.00
N THR A 75 -11.75 -8.21 -6.94
CA THR A 75 -11.28 -6.92 -7.47
C THR A 75 -12.40 -6.10 -8.14
N ASP A 76 -13.41 -6.79 -8.70
CA ASP A 76 -14.58 -6.16 -9.33
C ASP A 76 -15.74 -5.91 -8.36
N LYS A 77 -15.70 -6.52 -7.18
CA LYS A 77 -16.75 -6.44 -6.14
C LYS A 77 -16.37 -5.56 -4.95
N ILE A 78 -15.11 -5.12 -4.88
CA ILE A 78 -14.65 -4.19 -3.85
C ILE A 78 -14.81 -2.75 -4.34
N LEU A 79 -15.56 -1.99 -3.57
CA LEU A 79 -15.67 -0.55 -3.69
C LEU A 79 -14.86 0.11 -2.57
N LEU A 80 -14.10 1.14 -2.92
CA LEU A 80 -13.24 1.88 -2.01
C LEU A 80 -13.81 3.29 -1.81
N PHE A 81 -13.97 3.69 -0.56
CA PHE A 81 -14.50 5.00 -0.20
C PHE A 81 -13.58 5.74 0.76
N LYS A 82 -13.58 7.06 0.65
CA LYS A 82 -12.99 8.00 1.62
C LYS A 82 -14.11 8.80 2.27
N HIS A 83 -13.87 9.33 3.47
CA HIS A 83 -14.77 10.33 4.03
C HIS A 83 -14.68 11.64 3.24
N ASP A 84 -15.82 12.28 3.03
CA ASP A 84 -15.84 13.65 2.58
C ASP A 84 -15.32 14.59 3.69
N LEU A 85 -14.52 15.59 3.29
CA LEU A 85 -13.93 16.52 4.24
C LEU A 85 -14.91 17.63 4.69
N SER A 86 -16.00 17.82 3.96
CA SER A 86 -17.03 18.82 4.30
C SER A 86 -18.18 18.22 5.11
N ASP A 87 -18.45 16.93 4.95
CA ASP A 87 -19.44 16.19 5.75
C ASP A 87 -18.92 14.81 6.15
N ILE A 88 -18.65 14.64 7.44
CA ILE A 88 -18.09 13.41 8.02
C ILE A 88 -18.97 12.17 7.81
N ASN A 89 -20.28 12.36 7.62
CA ASN A 89 -21.23 11.26 7.45
C ASN A 89 -21.35 10.79 5.99
N ILE A 90 -20.65 11.44 5.06
CA ILE A 90 -20.69 11.11 3.64
C ILE A 90 -19.42 10.37 3.25
N LEU A 91 -19.62 9.18 2.68
CA LEU A 91 -18.57 8.43 2.00
C LEU A 91 -18.58 8.75 0.51
N LYS A 92 -17.41 9.06 -0.03
CA LYS A 92 -17.20 9.31 -1.46
C LYS A 92 -16.35 8.22 -2.07
N MET A 93 -16.79 7.71 -3.22
CA MET A 93 -16.06 6.69 -3.96
C MET A 93 -14.69 7.23 -4.40
N ILE A 94 -13.65 6.42 -4.22
CA ILE A 94 -12.29 6.74 -4.66
C ILE A 94 -12.17 6.35 -6.13
N ASN A 95 -12.18 7.36 -7.01
CA ASN A 95 -12.00 7.19 -8.46
C ASN A 95 -10.54 7.38 -8.90
N ASN A 96 -9.74 8.09 -8.10
CA ASN A 96 -8.33 8.36 -8.36
C ASN A 96 -7.54 8.33 -7.05
N VAL A 97 -6.33 7.77 -7.09
CA VAL A 97 -5.35 7.76 -5.99
C VAL A 97 -4.79 9.13 -5.63
N SER A 98 -4.85 10.12 -6.53
CA SER A 98 -4.43 11.51 -6.28
C SER A 98 -5.17 12.16 -5.12
N ASP A 99 -6.36 11.65 -4.81
CA ASP A 99 -7.22 12.09 -3.73
C ASP A 99 -6.81 11.59 -2.35
N LEU A 100 -5.80 10.70 -2.30
CA LEU A 100 -5.35 10.03 -1.11
C LEU A 100 -4.00 10.57 -0.66
N VAL A 101 -3.75 10.42 0.63
CA VAL A 101 -2.48 10.77 1.27
C VAL A 101 -1.99 9.57 2.09
N GLU A 102 -0.70 9.58 2.44
CA GLU A 102 -0.17 8.60 3.37
C GLU A 102 -0.96 8.64 4.70
N LYS A 103 -1.28 7.47 5.24
CA LYS A 103 -2.13 7.24 6.42
C LYS A 103 -3.61 7.56 6.22
N ALA A 104 -4.08 7.72 4.99
CA ALA A 104 -5.52 7.84 4.71
C ALA A 104 -6.30 6.61 5.22
N LEU A 105 -7.50 6.87 5.73
CA LEU A 105 -8.50 5.86 6.04
C LEU A 105 -9.37 5.61 4.80
N ILE A 106 -9.53 4.34 4.44
CA ILE A 106 -10.33 3.89 3.32
C ILE A 106 -11.33 2.85 3.81
N GLU A 107 -12.60 3.12 3.58
CA GLU A 107 -13.67 2.16 3.80
C GLU A 107 -13.74 1.20 2.60
N VAL A 108 -13.63 -0.10 2.89
CA VAL A 108 -13.70 -1.20 1.94
C VAL A 108 -15.10 -1.80 2.05
N VAL A 109 -15.88 -1.64 0.98
CA VAL A 109 -17.26 -2.10 0.91
C VAL A 109 -17.35 -3.20 -0.16
N LEU A 110 -18.00 -4.31 0.18
CA LEU A 110 -18.30 -5.38 -0.75
C LEU A 110 -19.66 -5.10 -1.40
N SER A 111 -19.70 -4.96 -2.72
CA SER A 111 -20.94 -4.94 -3.50
C SER A 111 -21.19 -6.33 -4.08
N GLY A 112 -22.31 -6.95 -3.67
CA GLY A 112 -22.74 -8.29 -4.08
C GLY A 112 -23.17 -8.37 -5.54
#